data_AF-A0A2H9MLK4-F1
#
_entry.id   AF-A0A2H9MLK4-F1
#
_cell.length_a   1.000
_cell.length_b   1.000
_cell.length_c   1.000
_cell.angle_alpha   90.00
_cell.angle_beta   90.00
_cell.angle_gamma   90.00
#
_symmetry.space_group_name_H-M   'P 1'
#
loop_
_entity.id
_entity.type
_entity.pdbx_description
1 polymer ?
#
loop_
_entity_poly.entity_id
_entity_poly.type
_entity_poly.pdbx_seq_one_letter_code
_entity_poly.pdbx_strand_id
1 'polypeptide(L)'
;IVGYDDNKTAGNETGAFKIVNSWGSNWGNSWGGNGYCWMTYKAFLPGKYAIVWFDDKPDYQPSLLGVWNLDPHGSRDASVTLGIGIYGSPEEIRKPKWDGGSYDFPSFMCLDITEFEDNWDAEINSFYLEIGLGCTYSNITSFRIEEYKIGYSPGSPTRVSNESKDVPKTTPCYVTVKLDNMLPHDFIYINGNKNFTLENGVTNGTGTKNNPYIIKHWEINTSNKDRITIKNTDAYFIIRHCFIHAEKNNIYTGIYLYNVTNGIIDSVILYNNYNGLVFNHSQNNNVTNCIIASNDKGISFYESSDNKIINSDIHGGSIGISINHSSNNITNCAVYNNSYSGIFLGSSSNNNITDCAVYDNSDGILLESSSNNNIT
;
A
#
# COMPACT_ATOMS: atom_id res chain seq x y z
N ILE A 1 33.08 -19.75 6.49
CA ILE A 1 34.56 -19.75 6.51
C ILE A 1 34.98 -18.45 7.19
N VAL A 2 35.92 -18.48 8.13
CA VAL A 2 36.34 -17.29 8.90
C VAL A 2 37.82 -16.96 8.77
N GLY A 3 38.53 -17.68 7.90
CA GLY A 3 39.95 -17.48 7.64
C GLY A 3 40.51 -18.62 6.81
N TYR A 4 41.80 -18.51 6.49
CA TYR A 4 42.55 -19.51 5.76
C TYR A 4 44.02 -19.49 6.21
N ASP A 5 44.72 -20.59 5.98
CA ASP A 5 46.17 -20.71 6.24
C ASP A 5 46.77 -21.65 5.19
N ASP A 6 47.54 -21.07 4.27
CA ASP A 6 48.20 -21.78 3.17
C ASP A 6 49.27 -22.76 3.66
N ASN A 7 49.74 -22.64 4.90
CA ASN A 7 50.76 -23.51 5.46
C ASN A 7 50.17 -24.68 6.26
N LYS A 8 48.85 -24.79 6.40
CA LYS A 8 48.24 -25.93 7.10
C LYS A 8 48.32 -27.19 6.26
N THR A 9 48.78 -28.27 6.89
CA THR A 9 48.96 -29.57 6.23
C THR A 9 48.10 -30.65 6.85
N ALA A 10 47.46 -31.47 6.02
CA ALA A 10 46.81 -32.72 6.43
C ALA A 10 47.06 -33.79 5.35
N GLY A 11 47.70 -34.89 5.72
CA GLY A 11 48.15 -35.89 4.74
C GLY A 11 49.11 -35.30 3.71
N ASN A 12 48.78 -35.41 2.42
CA ASN A 12 49.54 -34.85 1.29
C ASN A 12 48.98 -33.51 0.79
N GLU A 13 48.10 -32.87 1.56
CA GLU A 13 47.45 -31.61 1.18
C GLU A 13 48.04 -30.44 1.97
N THR A 14 48.16 -29.29 1.31
CA THR A 14 48.67 -28.03 1.88
C THR A 14 47.67 -26.92 1.58
N GLY A 15 47.39 -26.09 2.60
CA GLY A 15 46.38 -25.04 2.56
C GLY A 15 45.03 -25.51 3.07
N ALA A 16 44.45 -24.75 4.01
CA ALA A 16 43.16 -25.07 4.61
C ALA A 16 42.36 -23.81 4.97
N PHE A 17 41.03 -23.93 4.91
CA PHE A 17 40.09 -22.96 5.46
C PHE A 17 39.88 -23.20 6.95
N LYS A 18 39.80 -22.11 7.71
CA LYS A 18 39.30 -22.11 9.09
C LYS A 18 37.79 -21.97 9.08
N ILE A 19 37.10 -22.90 9.71
CA ILE A 19 35.64 -23.02 9.70
C ILE A 19 35.14 -22.96 11.14
N VAL A 20 34.08 -22.18 11.39
CA VAL A 20 33.34 -22.17 12.65
C VAL A 20 32.33 -23.30 12.61
N ASN A 21 32.19 -24.05 13.70
CA ASN A 21 31.18 -25.10 13.82
C ASN A 21 29.90 -24.61 14.51
N SER A 22 28.81 -25.37 14.39
CA SER A 22 27.52 -25.14 15.06
C SER A 22 27.36 -25.93 16.38
N TRP A 23 28.38 -26.69 16.80
CA TRP A 23 28.37 -27.53 18.00
C TRP A 23 28.89 -26.79 19.26
N GLY A 24 29.14 -25.49 19.15
CA GLY A 24 29.49 -24.61 20.26
C GLY A 24 30.99 -24.40 20.47
N SER A 25 31.32 -23.37 21.25
CA SER A 25 32.70 -22.92 21.48
C SER A 25 33.58 -23.92 22.23
N ASN A 26 32.98 -24.85 22.97
CA ASN A 26 33.71 -25.90 23.71
C ASN A 26 34.13 -27.08 22.84
N TRP A 27 33.61 -27.17 21.62
CA TRP A 27 33.93 -28.29 20.73
C TRP A 27 35.39 -28.19 20.28
N GLY A 28 36.13 -29.27 20.50
CA GLY A 28 37.53 -29.38 20.12
C GLY A 28 38.55 -28.86 21.14
N ASN A 29 38.14 -28.52 22.36
CA ASN A 29 39.05 -28.03 23.41
C ASN A 29 40.23 -28.99 23.67
N SER A 30 40.03 -30.30 23.58
CA SER A 30 41.08 -31.31 23.81
C SER A 30 42.22 -31.28 22.78
N TRP A 31 42.02 -30.66 21.63
CA TRP A 31 43.02 -30.50 20.56
C TRP A 31 43.18 -29.04 20.12
N GLY A 32 42.71 -28.09 20.95
CA GLY A 32 42.86 -26.64 20.70
C GLY A 32 41.93 -26.06 19.63
N GLY A 33 40.88 -26.79 19.24
CA GLY A 33 39.90 -26.37 18.24
C GLY A 33 39.00 -25.22 18.68
N ASN A 34 38.56 -25.22 19.94
CA ASN A 34 37.79 -24.15 20.59
C ASN A 34 36.66 -23.55 19.71
N GLY A 35 35.81 -24.40 19.13
CA GLY A 35 34.71 -23.96 18.27
C GLY A 35 35.05 -23.87 16.77
N TYR A 36 36.27 -24.23 16.38
CA TYR A 36 36.74 -24.18 15.00
C TYR A 36 37.26 -25.54 14.52
N CYS A 37 37.19 -25.77 13.21
CA CYS A 37 37.92 -26.83 12.53
C CYS A 37 38.69 -26.28 11.33
N TRP A 38 39.67 -27.06 10.86
CA TRP A 38 40.41 -26.80 9.64
C TRP A 38 40.01 -27.84 8.59
N MET A 39 39.70 -27.37 7.38
CA MET A 39 39.40 -28.22 6.23
C MET A 39 40.29 -27.81 5.08
N THR A 40 41.02 -28.76 4.51
CA THR A 40 41.92 -28.49 3.38
C THR A 40 41.15 -27.93 2.19
N TYR A 41 41.79 -27.10 1.37
CA TYR A 41 41.15 -26.55 0.18
C TYR A 41 40.61 -27.64 -0.74
N LYS A 42 41.37 -28.74 -0.86
CA LYS A 42 40.98 -29.87 -1.70
C LYS A 42 39.82 -30.69 -1.13
N ALA A 43 39.67 -30.80 0.20
CA ALA A 43 38.45 -31.36 0.80
C ALA A 43 37.21 -30.46 0.59
N PHE A 44 37.43 -29.18 0.29
CA PHE A 44 36.38 -28.21 0.01
C PHE A 44 35.90 -28.25 -1.46
N LEU A 45 36.74 -28.70 -2.41
CA LEU A 45 36.45 -28.75 -3.85
C LEU A 45 35.27 -29.66 -4.27
N PRO A 46 35.00 -30.82 -3.63
CA PRO A 46 33.89 -31.70 -4.03
C PRO A 46 32.50 -31.21 -3.61
N GLY A 47 32.39 -29.99 -3.05
CA GLY A 47 31.15 -29.48 -2.47
C GLY A 47 29.96 -29.53 -3.43
N LYS A 48 29.05 -30.48 -3.21
CA LYS A 48 27.73 -30.58 -3.87
C LYS A 48 26.78 -29.42 -3.54
N TYR A 49 27.15 -28.55 -2.60
CA TYR A 49 26.29 -27.50 -2.05
C TYR A 49 26.92 -26.12 -2.22
N ALA A 50 26.09 -25.12 -2.53
CA ALA A 50 26.52 -23.75 -2.67
C ALA A 50 27.10 -23.22 -1.34
N ILE A 51 28.25 -22.55 -1.41
CA ILE A 51 28.77 -21.74 -0.31
C ILE A 51 27.84 -20.53 -0.19
N VAL A 52 27.07 -20.46 0.89
CA VAL A 52 26.21 -19.31 1.19
C VAL A 52 27.03 -18.33 2.03
N TRP A 53 27.14 -17.09 1.54
CA TRP A 53 27.69 -15.99 2.31
C TRP A 53 26.53 -15.33 3.05
N PHE A 54 26.71 -15.11 4.35
CA PHE A 54 25.76 -14.38 5.17
C PHE A 54 26.43 -13.08 5.58
N ASP A 55 25.82 -11.96 5.18
CA ASP A 55 26.16 -10.67 5.74
C ASP A 55 25.35 -10.49 7.01
N ASP A 56 26.05 -10.32 8.12
CA ASP A 56 25.40 -9.92 9.36
C ASP A 56 24.81 -8.51 9.18
N LYS A 57 23.61 -8.31 9.73
CA LYS A 57 23.00 -6.98 9.85
C LYS A 57 22.98 -6.63 11.34
N PRO A 58 24.02 -5.93 11.85
CA PRO A 58 24.08 -5.57 13.26
C PRO A 58 22.82 -4.82 13.69
N ASP A 59 22.27 -5.22 14.84
CA ASP A 59 21.08 -4.61 15.45
C ASP A 59 19.82 -4.60 14.55
N TYR A 60 19.75 -5.50 13.58
CA TYR A 60 18.59 -5.60 12.69
C TYR A 60 17.33 -6.03 13.44
N GLN A 61 16.25 -5.32 13.16
CA GLN A 61 14.90 -5.64 13.61
C GLN A 61 13.97 -5.66 12.40
N PRO A 62 13.12 -6.70 12.24
CA PRO A 62 12.14 -6.71 11.16
C PRO A 62 11.08 -5.62 11.39
N SER A 63 10.67 -4.93 10.32
CA SER A 63 9.57 -3.96 10.36
C SER A 63 8.26 -4.53 9.82
N LEU A 64 8.30 -5.65 9.08
CA LEU A 64 7.11 -6.31 8.55
C LEU A 64 7.26 -7.84 8.56
N LEU A 65 6.25 -8.54 9.07
CA LEU A 65 6.20 -10.00 9.15
C LEU A 65 4.92 -10.56 8.53
N GLY A 66 5.04 -11.66 7.80
CA GLY A 66 3.93 -12.56 7.54
C GLY A 66 3.87 -13.64 8.61
N VAL A 67 2.72 -13.84 9.25
CA VAL A 67 2.54 -14.80 10.34
C VAL A 67 1.37 -15.74 10.05
N TRP A 68 1.53 -17.03 10.36
CA TRP A 68 0.47 -18.03 10.17
C TRP A 68 0.60 -19.19 11.15
N ASN A 69 -0.50 -19.92 11.34
CA ASN A 69 -0.52 -21.17 12.09
C ASN A 69 -0.91 -22.35 11.21
N LEU A 70 -0.42 -23.53 11.58
CA LEU A 70 -0.66 -24.81 10.91
C LEU A 70 -1.24 -25.83 11.90
N ASP A 71 -2.41 -26.41 11.58
CA ASP A 71 -3.02 -27.50 12.36
C ASP A 71 -3.95 -28.42 11.54
N PRO A 72 -3.53 -29.66 11.18
CA PRO A 72 -2.23 -30.24 11.52
C PRO A 72 -1.09 -29.52 10.78
N HIS A 73 0.13 -29.65 11.30
CA HIS A 73 1.35 -29.18 10.67
C HIS A 73 2.03 -30.34 9.92
N GLY A 74 2.12 -30.21 8.61
CA GLY A 74 2.71 -31.19 7.71
C GLY A 74 4.22 -31.00 7.52
N SER A 75 4.78 -31.73 6.57
CA SER A 75 6.22 -31.89 6.40
C SER A 75 6.90 -30.65 5.79
N ARG A 76 8.11 -30.35 6.29
CA ARG A 76 8.96 -29.20 5.88
C ARG A 76 9.56 -29.32 4.48
N ASP A 77 9.32 -30.42 3.78
CA ASP A 77 9.67 -30.58 2.37
C ASP A 77 8.72 -29.83 1.44
N ALA A 78 7.57 -29.36 1.94
CA ALA A 78 6.71 -28.46 1.19
C ALA A 78 7.37 -27.09 1.00
N SER A 79 7.22 -26.54 -0.21
CA SER A 79 7.62 -25.16 -0.50
C SER A 79 6.71 -24.16 0.20
N VAL A 80 7.26 -23.05 0.67
CA VAL A 80 6.49 -21.89 1.11
C VAL A 80 6.90 -20.68 0.29
N THR A 81 5.91 -19.95 -0.20
CA THR A 81 6.09 -18.66 -0.88
C THR A 81 5.17 -17.65 -0.21
N LEU A 82 5.71 -16.51 0.22
CA LEU A 82 4.91 -15.34 0.56
C LEU A 82 5.15 -14.29 -0.52
N GLY A 83 4.09 -13.80 -1.16
CA GLY A 83 4.21 -12.77 -2.18
C GLY A 83 3.22 -11.63 -1.98
N ILE A 84 3.47 -10.55 -2.70
CA ILE A 84 2.62 -9.36 -2.76
C ILE A 84 2.15 -9.12 -4.19
N GLY A 85 0.90 -8.67 -4.34
CA GLY A 85 0.20 -8.53 -5.61
C GLY A 85 -0.67 -9.75 -5.94
N ILE A 86 -0.91 -9.97 -7.24
CA ILE A 86 -1.81 -11.02 -7.72
C ILE A 86 -1.08 -12.37 -7.71
N TYR A 87 -1.69 -13.40 -7.09
CA TYR A 87 -1.15 -14.77 -7.16
C TYR A 87 -1.01 -15.23 -8.62
N GLY A 88 0.19 -15.69 -9.00
CA GLY A 88 0.54 -16.06 -10.38
C GLY A 88 1.15 -14.92 -11.22
N SER A 89 1.05 -13.67 -10.76
CA SER A 89 1.76 -12.51 -11.32
C SER A 89 2.16 -11.54 -10.19
N PRO A 90 3.01 -11.99 -9.24
CA PRO A 90 3.39 -11.19 -8.09
C PRO A 90 4.27 -10.01 -8.50
N GLU A 91 4.19 -8.91 -7.75
CA GLU A 91 5.19 -7.84 -7.84
C GLU A 91 6.52 -8.32 -7.26
N GLU A 92 6.45 -8.92 -6.06
CA GLU A 92 7.62 -9.47 -5.38
C GLU A 92 7.23 -10.72 -4.57
N ILE A 93 8.21 -11.61 -4.34
CA ILE A 93 8.04 -12.85 -3.58
C ILE A 93 9.23 -13.10 -2.65
N ARG A 94 8.95 -13.69 -1.49
CA ARG A 94 9.93 -14.26 -0.57
C ARG A 94 9.70 -15.76 -0.45
N LYS A 95 10.78 -16.52 -0.70
CA LYS A 95 10.81 -17.98 -0.59
C LYS A 95 11.88 -18.39 0.42
N PRO A 96 11.51 -18.72 1.68
CA PRO A 96 12.48 -19.21 2.63
C PRO A 96 13.09 -20.52 2.14
N LYS A 97 14.38 -20.72 2.44
CA LYS A 97 15.08 -21.96 2.19
C LYS A 97 15.33 -22.66 3.52
N TRP A 98 14.71 -23.82 3.69
CA TRP A 98 14.96 -24.71 4.81
C TRP A 98 15.31 -26.11 4.31
N ASP A 99 16.19 -26.81 5.02
CA ASP A 99 16.44 -28.24 4.83
C ASP A 99 15.57 -29.00 5.84
N GLY A 100 14.42 -29.49 5.36
CA GLY A 100 13.37 -30.04 6.20
C GLY A 100 13.51 -31.53 6.52
N GLY A 101 14.29 -32.27 5.73
CA GLY A 101 14.33 -33.74 5.80
C GLY A 101 12.93 -34.35 5.93
N SER A 102 12.73 -35.19 6.94
CA SER A 102 11.45 -35.83 7.27
C SER A 102 10.69 -35.15 8.43
N TYR A 103 11.02 -33.91 8.78
CA TYR A 103 10.44 -33.22 9.93
C TYR A 103 9.21 -32.39 9.54
N ASP A 104 8.25 -32.26 10.45
CA ASP A 104 7.06 -31.41 10.28
C ASP A 104 7.33 -29.95 10.64
N PHE A 105 6.62 -29.02 10.01
CA PHE A 105 6.65 -27.60 10.33
C PHE A 105 6.30 -27.36 11.81
N PRO A 106 6.84 -26.30 12.43
CA PRO A 106 6.25 -25.74 13.64
C PRO A 106 4.77 -25.40 13.44
N SER A 107 3.98 -25.45 14.51
CA SER A 107 2.57 -25.05 14.48
C SER A 107 2.39 -23.54 14.26
N PHE A 108 3.34 -22.72 14.71
CA PHE A 108 3.39 -21.28 14.46
C PHE A 108 4.56 -20.96 13.53
N MET A 109 4.29 -20.18 12.50
CA MET A 109 5.25 -19.79 11.49
C MET A 109 5.27 -18.26 11.37
N CYS A 110 6.44 -17.71 11.15
CA CYS A 110 6.61 -16.32 10.75
C CYS A 110 7.68 -16.21 9.67
N LEU A 111 7.54 -15.21 8.82
CA LEU A 111 8.50 -14.87 7.78
C LEU A 111 8.68 -13.36 7.79
N ASP A 112 9.92 -12.93 7.99
CA ASP A 112 10.32 -11.55 7.75
C ASP A 112 10.05 -11.21 6.30
N ILE A 113 9.39 -10.09 6.05
CA ILE A 113 9.06 -9.55 4.72
C ILE A 113 9.26 -8.03 4.72
N THR A 114 10.21 -7.54 5.51
CA THR A 114 10.55 -6.12 5.65
C THR A 114 10.75 -5.41 4.30
N GLU A 115 11.23 -6.11 3.27
CA GLU A 115 11.34 -5.55 1.92
C GLU A 115 9.99 -5.14 1.29
N PHE A 116 8.86 -5.66 1.77
CA PHE A 116 7.52 -5.34 1.26
C PHE A 116 6.86 -4.16 2.01
N GLU A 117 7.60 -3.46 2.89
CA GLU A 117 7.07 -2.37 3.73
C GLU A 117 6.51 -1.21 2.89
N ASP A 118 7.19 -0.79 1.83
CA ASP A 118 6.72 0.29 0.95
C ASP A 118 5.34 -0.04 0.35
N ASN A 119 5.15 -1.28 -0.08
CA ASN A 119 3.87 -1.73 -0.65
C ASN A 119 2.78 -1.92 0.43
N TRP A 120 3.16 -2.34 1.64
CA TRP A 120 2.25 -2.40 2.80
C TRP A 120 1.78 -1.02 3.25
N ASP A 121 2.67 -0.03 3.21
CA ASP A 121 2.39 1.37 3.51
C ASP A 121 1.54 2.03 2.41
N ALA A 122 1.77 1.64 1.15
CA ALA A 122 0.94 2.06 0.03
C ALA A 122 -0.49 1.49 0.11
N GLU A 123 -0.68 0.37 0.81
CA GLU A 123 -1.97 -0.29 1.02
C GLU A 123 -2.67 -0.73 -0.30
N ILE A 124 -1.92 -0.79 -1.41
CA ILE A 124 -2.46 -1.02 -2.77
C ILE A 124 -2.59 -2.50 -3.17
N ASN A 125 -1.81 -3.39 -2.55
CA ASN A 125 -1.65 -4.76 -3.01
C ASN A 125 -1.98 -5.78 -1.92
N SER A 126 -2.62 -6.87 -2.32
CA SER A 126 -2.89 -7.99 -1.42
C SER A 126 -1.62 -8.81 -1.20
N PHE A 127 -1.50 -9.42 -0.02
CA PHE A 127 -0.50 -10.43 0.25
C PHE A 127 -1.08 -11.82 0.01
N TYR A 128 -0.24 -12.77 -0.36
CA TYR A 128 -0.61 -14.18 -0.39
C TYR A 128 0.46 -15.05 0.26
N LEU A 129 0.01 -16.16 0.85
CA LEU A 129 0.84 -17.25 1.34
C LEU A 129 0.46 -18.50 0.56
N GLU A 130 1.43 -19.06 -0.15
CA GLU A 130 1.33 -20.35 -0.84
C GLU A 130 2.14 -21.39 -0.06
N ILE A 131 1.53 -22.54 0.21
CA ILE A 131 2.22 -23.73 0.68
C ILE A 131 2.00 -24.85 -0.34
N GLY A 132 3.11 -25.36 -0.87
CA GLY A 132 3.13 -26.38 -1.91
C GLY A 132 2.87 -27.79 -1.37
N LEU A 133 3.20 -28.78 -2.19
CA LEU A 133 3.05 -30.19 -1.84
C LEU A 133 4.21 -30.64 -0.94
N GLY A 134 3.89 -31.27 0.19
CA GLY A 134 4.84 -32.02 1.03
C GLY A 134 4.41 -33.48 1.16
N CYS A 135 5.26 -34.32 1.76
CA CYS A 135 4.94 -35.71 2.12
C CYS A 135 3.69 -35.84 3.02
N THR A 136 3.45 -34.90 3.93
CA THR A 136 2.23 -34.79 4.75
C THR A 136 1.61 -33.40 4.57
N TYR A 137 0.29 -33.32 4.65
CA TYR A 137 -0.44 -32.06 4.45
C TYR A 137 -0.42 -31.20 5.72
N SER A 138 -0.57 -29.89 5.54
CA SER A 138 -0.92 -28.96 6.62
C SER A 138 -2.32 -28.40 6.40
N ASN A 139 -2.95 -27.85 7.44
CA ASN A 139 -4.01 -26.85 7.25
C ASN A 139 -3.52 -25.50 7.74
N ILE A 140 -3.57 -24.50 6.88
CA ILE A 140 -3.35 -23.11 7.26
C ILE A 140 -4.58 -22.65 8.04
N THR A 141 -4.44 -22.40 9.35
CA THR A 141 -5.56 -22.00 10.23
C THR A 141 -5.63 -20.51 10.50
N SER A 142 -4.55 -19.79 10.22
CA SER A 142 -4.48 -18.32 10.23
C SER A 142 -3.43 -17.87 9.22
N PHE A 143 -3.57 -16.67 8.68
CA PHE A 143 -2.54 -15.93 7.96
C PHE A 143 -2.82 -14.43 8.07
N ARG A 144 -1.85 -13.66 8.57
CA ARG A 144 -1.90 -12.20 8.74
C ARG A 144 -0.54 -11.57 8.41
N ILE A 145 -0.56 -10.26 8.20
CA ILE A 145 0.62 -9.40 8.12
C ILE A 145 0.69 -8.53 9.38
N GLU A 146 1.87 -8.42 9.97
CA GLU A 146 2.16 -7.66 11.19
C GLU A 146 3.28 -6.65 10.93
N GLU A 147 3.04 -5.38 11.26
CA GLU A 147 3.99 -4.27 11.15
C GLU A 147 4.59 -3.91 12.52
N TYR A 148 5.87 -3.57 12.55
CA TYR A 148 6.66 -3.26 13.76
C TYR A 148 7.45 -1.95 13.62
N LYS A 149 6.77 -0.86 13.22
CA LYS A 149 7.40 0.43 12.89
C LYS A 149 8.15 1.14 14.05
N ILE A 150 7.81 0.83 15.29
CA ILE A 150 8.42 1.43 16.49
C ILE A 150 9.41 0.50 17.20
N GLY A 151 9.88 -0.53 16.51
CA GLY A 151 10.78 -1.56 17.02
C GLY A 151 10.09 -2.91 17.17
N TYR A 152 10.87 -3.97 16.99
CA TYR A 152 10.36 -5.34 17.05
C TYR A 152 10.22 -5.83 18.50
N SER A 153 8.99 -6.14 18.90
CA SER A 153 8.66 -6.81 20.16
C SER A 153 7.69 -7.96 19.86
N PRO A 154 8.11 -9.24 19.97
CA PRO A 154 7.29 -10.38 19.58
C PRO A 154 5.85 -10.33 20.12
N GLY A 155 4.87 -10.46 19.22
CA GLY A 155 3.44 -10.44 19.57
C GLY A 155 2.88 -9.06 19.94
N SER A 156 3.63 -7.98 19.71
CA SER A 156 3.20 -6.59 19.93
C SER A 156 3.37 -5.73 18.67
N PRO A 157 2.68 -6.06 17.57
CA PRO A 157 2.75 -5.28 16.33
C PRO A 157 2.11 -3.90 16.48
N THR A 158 2.64 -2.93 15.73
CA THR A 158 2.11 -1.57 15.59
C THR A 158 0.82 -1.56 14.78
N ARG A 159 0.74 -2.42 13.75
CA ARG A 159 -0.43 -2.58 12.87
C ARG A 159 -0.53 -4.04 12.46
N VAL A 160 -1.77 -4.54 12.32
CA VAL A 160 -2.04 -5.92 11.91
C VAL A 160 -3.10 -5.91 10.82
N SER A 161 -2.92 -6.74 9.79
CA SER A 161 -3.96 -6.98 8.80
C SER A 161 -5.14 -7.72 9.41
N ASN A 162 -6.27 -7.73 8.70
CA ASN A 162 -7.30 -8.71 9.00
C ASN A 162 -6.76 -10.13 8.78
N GLU A 163 -7.38 -11.10 9.45
CA GLU A 163 -7.22 -12.53 9.17
C GLU A 163 -7.61 -12.82 7.72
N SER A 164 -6.82 -13.67 7.05
CA SER A 164 -7.18 -14.17 5.72
C SER A 164 -8.59 -14.76 5.73
N LYS A 165 -9.43 -14.36 4.77
CA LYS A 165 -10.79 -14.93 4.61
C LYS A 165 -10.76 -16.34 4.01
N ASP A 166 -9.61 -16.76 3.50
CA ASP A 166 -9.44 -18.08 2.88
C ASP A 166 -9.15 -19.19 3.90
N VAL A 167 -8.82 -18.84 5.15
CA VAL A 167 -8.52 -19.83 6.20
C VAL A 167 -9.80 -20.29 6.95
N PRO A 168 -9.85 -21.56 7.42
CA PRO A 168 -8.82 -22.58 7.29
C PRO A 168 -8.74 -23.22 5.89
N LYS A 169 -7.54 -23.58 5.43
CA LYS A 169 -7.32 -24.18 4.09
C LYS A 169 -6.24 -25.26 4.08
N THR A 170 -6.55 -26.43 3.52
CA THR A 170 -5.63 -27.57 3.41
C THR A 170 -4.62 -27.39 2.27
N THR A 171 -3.36 -27.76 2.49
CA THR A 171 -2.28 -27.69 1.50
C THR A 171 -2.27 -28.90 0.55
N PRO A 172 -1.79 -28.78 -0.70
CA PRO A 172 -1.21 -27.59 -1.32
C PRO A 172 -2.27 -26.53 -1.66
N CYS A 173 -2.03 -25.29 -1.25
CA CYS A 173 -2.95 -24.19 -1.48
C CYS A 173 -2.26 -22.84 -1.38
N TYR A 174 -3.00 -21.79 -1.71
CA TYR A 174 -2.65 -20.43 -1.30
C TYR A 174 -3.83 -19.78 -0.58
N VAL A 175 -3.53 -18.83 0.30
CA VAL A 175 -4.47 -17.97 1.02
C VAL A 175 -4.04 -16.52 0.89
N THR A 176 -4.98 -15.59 0.98
CA THR A 176 -4.74 -14.17 0.70
C THR A 176 -5.15 -13.27 1.87
N VAL A 177 -4.34 -12.24 2.12
CA VAL A 177 -4.68 -11.10 2.96
C VAL A 177 -4.89 -9.92 2.02
N LYS A 178 -6.16 -9.52 1.86
CA LYS A 178 -6.49 -8.27 1.17
C LYS A 178 -6.32 -7.12 2.15
N LEU A 179 -5.45 -6.17 1.83
CA LEU A 179 -5.36 -4.90 2.54
C LEU A 179 -6.64 -4.08 2.31
N ASP A 180 -7.28 -4.29 1.17
CA ASP A 180 -8.57 -3.75 0.80
C ASP A 180 -9.72 -4.58 1.38
N ASN A 181 -10.19 -4.23 2.57
CA ASN A 181 -11.63 -4.18 2.73
C ASN A 181 -11.97 -2.72 2.98
N MET A 182 -12.39 -2.03 1.91
CA MET A 182 -13.16 -0.81 2.09
C MET A 182 -14.36 -1.18 2.97
N LEU A 183 -14.48 -0.49 4.08
CA LEU A 183 -15.56 -0.72 5.03
C LEU A 183 -16.77 0.07 4.54
N PRO A 184 -17.97 -0.55 4.47
CA PRO A 184 -19.17 0.22 4.21
C PRO A 184 -19.33 1.30 5.27
N HIS A 185 -19.57 2.54 4.83
CA HIS A 185 -19.95 3.63 5.71
C HIS A 185 -21.19 4.31 5.12
N ASP A 186 -22.07 4.79 5.99
CA ASP A 186 -23.15 5.68 5.58
C ASP A 186 -22.55 7.01 5.04
N PHE A 187 -23.41 7.94 4.62
CA PHE A 187 -22.94 9.28 4.28
C PHE A 187 -22.17 9.92 5.44
N ILE A 188 -21.16 10.73 5.09
CA ILE A 188 -20.40 11.54 6.05
C ILE A 188 -20.86 12.98 5.92
N TYR A 189 -21.25 13.57 7.05
CA TYR A 189 -21.63 14.98 7.12
C TYR A 189 -20.88 15.69 8.24
N ILE A 190 -19.99 16.60 7.87
CA ILE A 190 -19.16 17.36 8.78
C ILE A 190 -19.46 18.85 8.58
N ASN A 191 -19.94 19.52 9.63
CA ASN A 191 -20.15 20.96 9.61
C ASN A 191 -19.44 21.61 10.80
N GLY A 192 -18.30 22.24 10.53
CA GLY A 192 -17.41 22.82 11.54
C GLY A 192 -16.44 21.82 12.17
N ASN A 193 -15.34 22.34 12.73
CA ASN A 193 -14.21 21.57 13.23
C ASN A 193 -14.59 20.53 14.30
N LYS A 194 -15.65 20.78 15.07
CA LYS A 194 -16.13 19.87 16.14
C LYS A 194 -16.85 18.64 15.60
N ASN A 195 -17.26 18.64 14.33
CA ASN A 195 -17.98 17.53 13.71
C ASN A 195 -17.04 16.48 13.08
N PHE A 196 -15.72 16.68 13.12
CA PHE A 196 -14.76 15.63 12.82
C PHE A 196 -14.71 14.62 13.97
N THR A 197 -15.65 13.66 13.94
CA THR A 197 -15.84 12.63 14.97
C THR A 197 -15.73 11.25 14.35
N LEU A 198 -15.55 10.22 15.20
CA LEU A 198 -15.56 8.82 14.75
C LEU A 198 -16.87 8.45 14.02
N GLU A 199 -18.00 8.96 14.50
CA GLU A 199 -19.32 8.77 13.87
C GLU A 199 -19.39 9.38 12.46
N ASN A 200 -18.65 10.46 12.22
CA ASN A 200 -18.55 11.11 10.91
C ASN A 200 -17.34 10.60 10.11
N GLY A 201 -17.00 9.32 10.26
CA GLY A 201 -15.99 8.62 9.46
C GLY A 201 -14.53 9.03 9.73
N VAL A 202 -14.26 9.82 10.78
CA VAL A 202 -12.87 10.10 11.18
C VAL A 202 -12.31 8.84 11.84
N THR A 203 -11.12 8.44 11.42
CA THR A 203 -10.42 7.24 11.91
C THR A 203 -9.24 7.59 12.82
N ASN A 204 -8.67 8.80 12.66
CA ASN A 204 -7.54 9.29 13.45
C ASN A 204 -7.39 10.82 13.32
N GLY A 205 -6.50 11.41 14.11
CA GLY A 205 -6.05 12.79 13.96
C GLY A 205 -6.76 13.80 14.87
N THR A 206 -6.22 15.01 14.94
CA THR A 206 -6.73 16.10 15.79
C THR A 206 -7.00 17.40 15.03
N GLY A 207 -6.96 17.37 13.70
CA GLY A 207 -7.26 18.52 12.84
C GLY A 207 -6.16 19.57 12.74
N THR A 208 -4.95 19.29 13.23
CA THR A 208 -3.81 20.21 13.15
C THR A 208 -2.95 19.90 11.92
N LYS A 209 -2.13 20.85 11.44
CA LYS A 209 -1.26 20.63 10.28
C LYS A 209 -0.37 19.38 10.39
N ASN A 210 0.17 19.12 11.58
CA ASN A 210 1.05 17.98 11.84
C ASN A 210 0.27 16.71 12.22
N ASN A 211 -1.04 16.82 12.47
CA ASN A 211 -1.91 15.72 12.85
C ASN A 211 -3.33 15.97 12.31
N PRO A 212 -3.52 15.92 10.98
CA PRO A 212 -4.81 16.20 10.34
C PRO A 212 -5.83 15.12 10.69
N TYR A 213 -7.12 15.45 10.66
CA TYR A 213 -8.17 14.42 10.73
C TYR A 213 -8.07 13.48 9.53
N ILE A 214 -8.20 12.18 9.75
CA ILE A 214 -8.06 11.16 8.70
C ILE A 214 -9.41 10.47 8.48
N ILE A 215 -9.94 10.54 7.26
CA ILE A 215 -11.11 9.80 6.80
C ILE A 215 -10.60 8.82 5.74
N LYS A 216 -10.57 7.52 6.03
CA LYS A 216 -9.96 6.55 5.12
C LYS A 216 -10.64 5.18 5.09
N HIS A 217 -10.47 4.47 3.98
CA HIS A 217 -10.95 3.10 3.78
C HIS A 217 -12.46 2.93 3.83
N TRP A 218 -13.23 3.98 3.52
CA TRP A 218 -14.68 3.88 3.43
C TRP A 218 -15.13 3.60 2.00
N GLU A 219 -16.05 2.66 1.86
CA GLU A 219 -16.93 2.54 0.70
C GLU A 219 -18.26 3.23 1.02
N ILE A 220 -18.62 4.24 0.23
CA ILE A 220 -19.84 5.03 0.46
C ILE A 220 -20.68 5.03 -0.82
N ASN A 221 -21.83 4.37 -0.76
CA ASN A 221 -22.81 4.32 -1.85
C ASN A 221 -24.21 4.62 -1.33
N THR A 222 -24.51 5.91 -1.14
CA THR A 222 -25.84 6.38 -0.72
C THR A 222 -26.67 6.84 -1.91
N SER A 223 -27.96 6.50 -1.91
CA SER A 223 -28.87 6.79 -3.04
C SER A 223 -29.68 8.08 -2.91
N ASN A 224 -29.65 8.75 -1.76
CA ASN A 224 -30.58 9.84 -1.44
C ASN A 224 -29.93 11.12 -0.86
N LYS A 225 -28.60 11.25 -0.97
CA LYS A 225 -27.82 12.38 -0.45
C LYS A 225 -26.40 12.36 -0.99
N ASP A 226 -25.72 13.49 -0.85
CA ASP A 226 -24.28 13.59 -1.06
C ASP A 226 -23.54 12.64 -0.12
N ARG A 227 -22.48 12.00 -0.61
CA ARG A 227 -21.80 10.89 0.09
C ARG A 227 -20.87 11.41 1.18
N ILE A 228 -20.02 12.38 0.85
CA ILE A 228 -19.21 13.11 1.83
C ILE A 228 -19.49 14.60 1.66
N THR A 229 -19.94 15.23 2.74
CA THR A 229 -20.15 16.67 2.80
C THR A 229 -19.33 17.24 3.94
N ILE A 230 -18.43 18.18 3.63
CA ILE A 230 -17.64 18.91 4.63
C ILE A 230 -17.88 20.40 4.45
N LYS A 231 -18.25 21.09 5.53
CA LYS A 231 -18.59 22.51 5.51
C LYS A 231 -17.92 23.29 6.64
N ASN A 232 -17.65 24.56 6.37
CA ASN A 232 -17.30 25.58 7.37
C ASN A 232 -16.14 25.18 8.28
N THR A 233 -15.02 24.76 7.69
CA THR A 233 -13.86 24.30 8.46
C THR A 233 -12.56 24.81 7.90
N ASP A 234 -11.64 25.13 8.82
CA ASP A 234 -10.24 25.42 8.56
C ASP A 234 -9.30 24.36 9.16
N ALA A 235 -9.87 23.29 9.74
CA ALA A 235 -9.11 22.17 10.26
C ALA A 235 -8.41 21.43 9.11
N TYR A 236 -7.22 20.91 9.38
CA TYR A 236 -6.51 20.07 8.42
C TYR A 236 -7.15 18.68 8.41
N PHE A 237 -7.49 18.18 7.22
CA PHE A 237 -8.03 16.83 7.07
C PHE A 237 -7.53 16.16 5.79
N ILE A 238 -7.55 14.83 5.81
CA ILE A 238 -7.20 13.97 4.68
C ILE A 238 -8.34 12.98 4.46
N ILE A 239 -8.92 12.98 3.27
CA ILE A 239 -9.76 11.89 2.76
C ILE A 239 -8.86 11.01 1.89
N ARG A 240 -8.66 9.74 2.26
CA ARG A 240 -7.72 8.86 1.55
C ARG A 240 -8.24 7.44 1.36
N HIS A 241 -7.98 6.83 0.21
CA HIS A 241 -8.34 5.42 -0.05
C HIS A 241 -9.83 5.14 0.18
N CYS A 242 -10.70 6.06 -0.23
CA CYS A 242 -12.15 5.90 -0.18
C CYS A 242 -12.71 5.58 -1.58
N PHE A 243 -13.76 4.78 -1.64
CA PHE A 243 -14.51 4.51 -2.87
C PHE A 243 -15.92 5.05 -2.73
N ILE A 244 -16.20 6.07 -3.52
CA ILE A 244 -17.36 6.93 -3.37
C ILE A 244 -18.13 6.82 -4.68
N HIS A 245 -19.17 6.00 -4.67
CA HIS A 245 -19.80 5.57 -5.92
C HIS A 245 -21.30 5.50 -5.86
N ALA A 246 -21.92 5.53 -7.04
CA ALA A 246 -23.36 5.56 -7.20
C ALA A 246 -23.84 4.56 -8.26
N GLU A 247 -25.11 4.22 -8.14
CA GLU A 247 -25.89 3.76 -9.28
C GLU A 247 -26.08 4.90 -10.31
N LYS A 248 -26.22 4.54 -11.58
CA LYS A 248 -26.44 5.50 -12.68
C LYS A 248 -27.71 6.34 -12.45
N ASN A 249 -27.74 7.55 -13.03
CA ASN A 249 -28.87 8.50 -12.96
C ASN A 249 -29.20 9.02 -11.54
N ASN A 250 -28.20 9.14 -10.67
CA ASN A 250 -28.34 9.88 -9.42
C ASN A 250 -28.10 11.39 -9.64
N ILE A 251 -28.48 12.20 -8.67
CA ILE A 251 -28.33 13.68 -8.69
C ILE A 251 -27.40 14.19 -7.57
N TYR A 252 -26.69 13.28 -6.90
CA TYR A 252 -25.94 13.58 -5.68
C TYR A 252 -24.44 13.63 -5.95
N THR A 253 -23.76 14.43 -5.13
CA THR A 253 -22.33 14.66 -5.22
C THR A 253 -21.56 13.57 -4.47
N GLY A 254 -20.41 13.17 -5.00
CA GLY A 254 -19.48 12.29 -4.31
C GLY A 254 -18.88 12.99 -3.09
N ILE A 255 -18.08 14.02 -3.31
CA ILE A 255 -17.52 14.87 -2.25
C ILE A 255 -17.93 16.32 -2.47
N TYR A 256 -18.58 16.93 -1.50
CA TYR A 256 -19.00 18.33 -1.50
C TYR A 256 -18.29 19.11 -0.39
N LEU A 257 -17.47 20.09 -0.80
CA LEU A 257 -16.75 20.99 0.09
C LEU A 257 -17.32 22.41 0.00
N TYR A 258 -17.78 22.97 1.11
CA TYR A 258 -18.34 24.32 1.17
C TYR A 258 -17.69 25.16 2.28
N ASN A 259 -17.06 26.28 1.93
CA ASN A 259 -16.32 27.11 2.89
C ASN A 259 -15.28 26.27 3.65
N VAL A 260 -14.40 25.61 2.90
CA VAL A 260 -13.38 24.68 3.40
C VAL A 260 -11.98 25.13 3.02
N THR A 261 -11.04 24.98 3.94
CA THR A 261 -9.60 25.10 3.66
C THR A 261 -8.80 23.99 4.32
N ASN A 262 -7.56 23.76 3.86
CA ASN A 262 -6.63 22.76 4.39
C ASN A 262 -7.05 21.29 4.21
N GLY A 263 -7.94 20.99 3.26
CA GLY A 263 -8.33 19.63 2.90
C GLY A 263 -7.38 18.98 1.89
N ILE A 264 -7.08 17.70 2.09
CA ILE A 264 -6.37 16.84 1.14
C ILE A 264 -7.29 15.68 0.75
N ILE A 265 -7.47 15.45 -0.54
CA ILE A 265 -8.17 14.30 -1.10
C ILE A 265 -7.13 13.51 -1.89
N ASP A 266 -6.75 12.34 -1.38
CA ASP A 266 -5.60 11.57 -1.87
C ASP A 266 -5.99 10.13 -2.20
N SER A 267 -5.66 9.63 -3.39
CA SER A 267 -5.95 8.24 -3.77
C SER A 267 -7.41 7.83 -3.51
N VAL A 268 -8.36 8.69 -3.87
CA VAL A 268 -9.80 8.44 -3.79
C VAL A 268 -10.35 8.08 -5.17
N ILE A 269 -11.30 7.14 -5.19
CA ILE A 269 -12.05 6.79 -6.40
C ILE A 269 -13.46 7.39 -6.29
N LEU A 270 -13.80 8.28 -7.22
CA LEU A 270 -15.12 8.88 -7.37
C LEU A 270 -15.78 8.39 -8.65
N TYR A 271 -16.84 7.59 -8.52
CA TYR A 271 -17.43 6.90 -9.67
C TYR A 271 -18.95 7.06 -9.80
N ASN A 272 -19.44 7.33 -11.01
CA ASN A 272 -20.87 7.41 -11.34
C ASN A 272 -21.69 8.46 -10.57
N ASN A 273 -21.08 9.41 -9.87
CA ASN A 273 -21.81 10.47 -9.17
C ASN A 273 -22.36 11.51 -10.15
N TYR A 274 -23.34 12.32 -9.73
CA TYR A 274 -23.75 13.48 -10.53
C TYR A 274 -22.61 14.50 -10.65
N ASN A 275 -22.08 14.94 -9.51
CA ASN A 275 -20.78 15.60 -9.46
C ASN A 275 -19.81 14.69 -8.70
N GLY A 276 -18.60 14.45 -9.23
CA GLY A 276 -17.58 13.71 -8.52
C GLY A 276 -17.12 14.47 -7.28
N LEU A 277 -16.49 15.62 -7.50
CA LEU A 277 -15.96 16.50 -6.46
C LEU A 277 -16.35 17.96 -6.71
N VAL A 278 -16.87 18.63 -5.70
CA VAL A 278 -17.27 20.03 -5.77
C VAL A 278 -16.59 20.84 -4.68
N PHE A 279 -15.96 21.95 -5.09
CA PHE A 279 -15.49 23.01 -4.24
C PHE A 279 -16.39 24.23 -4.40
N ASN A 280 -16.92 24.74 -3.30
CA ASN A 280 -17.73 25.95 -3.28
C ASN A 280 -17.23 26.89 -2.16
N HIS A 281 -16.90 28.12 -2.52
CA HIS A 281 -16.22 29.09 -1.63
C HIS A 281 -15.05 28.46 -0.83
N SER A 282 -14.27 27.58 -1.46
CA SER A 282 -13.24 26.79 -0.79
C SER A 282 -11.85 27.07 -1.37
N GLN A 283 -10.82 27.07 -0.51
CA GLN A 283 -9.47 27.51 -0.87
C GLN A 283 -8.37 26.73 -0.19
N ASN A 284 -7.16 26.68 -0.78
CA ASN A 284 -6.01 25.96 -0.25
C ASN A 284 -6.29 24.47 0.03
N ASN A 285 -6.95 23.78 -0.90
CA ASN A 285 -7.17 22.34 -0.83
C ASN A 285 -6.40 21.62 -1.96
N ASN A 286 -6.03 20.37 -1.72
CA ASN A 286 -5.29 19.55 -2.67
C ASN A 286 -6.06 18.29 -3.03
N VAL A 287 -6.05 17.95 -4.32
CA VAL A 287 -6.52 16.67 -4.87
C VAL A 287 -5.32 15.99 -5.51
N THR A 288 -4.97 14.79 -5.05
CA THR A 288 -3.78 14.05 -5.49
C THR A 288 -4.11 12.59 -5.78
N ASN A 289 -3.54 12.03 -6.85
CA ASN A 289 -3.58 10.59 -7.14
C ASN A 289 -5.00 10.00 -7.24
N CYS A 290 -6.01 10.81 -7.60
CA CYS A 290 -7.41 10.38 -7.60
C CYS A 290 -7.85 9.87 -8.96
N ILE A 291 -8.83 8.96 -8.95
CA ILE A 291 -9.55 8.50 -10.15
C ILE A 291 -10.97 9.01 -10.08
N ILE A 292 -11.36 9.86 -11.03
CA ILE A 292 -12.67 10.53 -11.06
C ILE A 292 -13.33 10.16 -12.38
N ALA A 293 -14.12 9.10 -12.36
CA ALA A 293 -14.58 8.41 -13.55
C ALA A 293 -16.11 8.35 -13.65
N SER A 294 -16.64 8.56 -14.86
CA SER A 294 -18.07 8.40 -15.17
C SER A 294 -19.02 9.25 -14.32
N ASN A 295 -18.54 10.36 -13.77
CA ASN A 295 -19.38 11.36 -13.12
C ASN A 295 -19.89 12.36 -14.17
N ASP A 296 -21.12 12.89 -14.08
CA ASP A 296 -21.60 13.88 -15.09
C ASP A 296 -20.67 15.11 -15.13
N LYS A 297 -20.29 15.63 -13.97
CA LYS A 297 -19.14 16.53 -13.83
C LYS A 297 -18.07 15.86 -12.96
N GLY A 298 -16.83 15.80 -13.43
CA GLY A 298 -15.72 15.23 -12.67
C GLY A 298 -15.37 16.06 -11.44
N ILE A 299 -14.74 17.22 -11.66
CA ILE A 299 -14.41 18.20 -10.62
C ILE A 299 -15.02 19.56 -10.97
N SER A 300 -15.64 20.23 -10.01
CA SER A 300 -16.18 21.58 -10.19
C SER A 300 -15.71 22.55 -9.10
N PHE A 301 -15.23 23.72 -9.52
CA PHE A 301 -14.92 24.86 -8.64
C PHE A 301 -15.94 25.97 -8.89
N TYR A 302 -16.52 26.48 -7.81
CA TYR A 302 -17.38 27.66 -7.79
C TYR A 302 -16.84 28.64 -6.75
N GLU A 303 -16.38 29.81 -7.21
CA GLU A 303 -15.81 30.86 -6.34
C GLU A 303 -14.74 30.30 -5.37
N SER A 304 -13.90 29.38 -5.88
CA SER A 304 -12.99 28.54 -5.09
C SER A 304 -11.60 28.60 -5.69
N SER A 305 -10.73 29.44 -5.11
CA SER A 305 -9.37 29.71 -5.59
C SER A 305 -8.29 29.06 -4.74
N ASP A 306 -7.05 29.05 -5.22
CA ASP A 306 -5.87 28.52 -4.53
C ASP A 306 -5.93 27.01 -4.24
N ASN A 307 -6.72 26.25 -5.01
CA ASN A 307 -6.75 24.79 -4.93
C ASN A 307 -5.82 24.17 -5.97
N LYS A 308 -5.44 22.90 -5.72
CA LYS A 308 -4.54 22.14 -6.58
C LYS A 308 -5.13 20.79 -6.96
N ILE A 309 -4.99 20.40 -8.21
CA ILE A 309 -5.23 19.03 -8.69
C ILE A 309 -3.92 18.53 -9.30
N ILE A 310 -3.45 17.37 -8.82
CA ILE A 310 -2.14 16.82 -9.18
C ILE A 310 -2.26 15.32 -9.43
N ASN A 311 -1.59 14.79 -10.46
CA ASN A 311 -1.45 13.35 -10.69
C ASN A 311 -2.79 12.59 -10.70
N SER A 312 -3.85 13.17 -11.25
CA SER A 312 -5.19 12.58 -11.18
C SER A 312 -5.75 12.28 -12.57
N ASP A 313 -6.56 11.23 -12.65
CA ASP A 313 -7.24 10.78 -13.86
C ASP A 313 -8.72 11.16 -13.79
N ILE A 314 -9.18 11.99 -14.73
CA ILE A 314 -10.55 12.51 -14.77
C ILE A 314 -11.19 12.19 -16.13
N HIS A 315 -12.17 11.29 -16.17
CA HIS A 315 -12.65 10.79 -17.45
C HIS A 315 -14.09 10.24 -17.48
N GLY A 316 -14.62 10.08 -18.69
CA GLY A 316 -15.88 9.37 -18.93
C GLY A 316 -17.14 10.12 -18.49
N GLY A 317 -17.03 11.42 -18.19
CA GLY A 317 -18.13 12.29 -17.78
C GLY A 317 -18.67 13.17 -18.91
N SER A 318 -19.50 14.15 -18.58
CA SER A 318 -19.85 15.23 -19.50
C SER A 318 -18.75 16.30 -19.52
N ILE A 319 -18.38 16.81 -18.35
CA ILE A 319 -17.26 17.76 -18.19
C ILE A 319 -16.23 17.14 -17.24
N GLY A 320 -14.96 17.13 -17.63
CA GLY A 320 -13.88 16.65 -16.77
C GLY A 320 -13.65 17.58 -15.59
N ILE A 321 -13.12 18.77 -15.83
CA ILE A 321 -12.87 19.81 -14.83
C ILE A 321 -13.58 21.10 -15.22
N SER A 322 -14.40 21.65 -14.33
CA SER A 322 -15.09 22.93 -14.51
C SER A 322 -14.59 23.95 -13.48
N ILE A 323 -14.12 25.11 -13.95
CA ILE A 323 -13.61 26.19 -13.12
C ILE A 323 -14.45 27.43 -13.37
N ASN A 324 -15.19 27.89 -12.36
CA ASN A 324 -16.09 29.05 -12.48
C ASN A 324 -15.74 30.10 -11.42
N HIS A 325 -15.51 31.34 -11.86
CA HIS A 325 -15.12 32.47 -11.00
C HIS A 325 -13.95 32.13 -10.06
N SER A 326 -12.94 31.41 -10.55
CA SER A 326 -11.90 30.81 -9.72
C SER A 326 -10.50 30.88 -10.34
N SER A 327 -9.47 30.70 -9.49
CA SER A 327 -8.05 30.65 -9.88
C SER A 327 -7.35 29.47 -9.19
N ASN A 328 -6.97 28.44 -9.95
CA ASN A 328 -6.46 27.17 -9.42
C ASN A 328 -5.29 26.62 -10.25
N ASN A 329 -4.59 25.63 -9.68
CA ASN A 329 -3.50 24.93 -10.35
C ASN A 329 -3.89 23.49 -10.68
N ILE A 330 -3.68 23.06 -11.92
CA ILE A 330 -3.92 21.70 -12.40
C ILE A 330 -2.63 21.24 -13.05
N THR A 331 -2.02 20.18 -12.52
CA THR A 331 -0.69 19.74 -12.95
C THR A 331 -0.63 18.23 -13.11
N ASN A 332 0.02 17.75 -14.18
CA ASN A 332 0.25 16.32 -14.42
C ASN A 332 -1.02 15.45 -14.32
N CYS A 333 -2.12 15.91 -14.91
CA CYS A 333 -3.40 15.20 -14.89
C CYS A 333 -3.75 14.66 -16.28
N ALA A 334 -4.43 13.52 -16.35
CA ALA A 334 -5.05 13.04 -17.57
C ALA A 334 -6.55 13.33 -17.56
N VAL A 335 -7.04 14.07 -18.57
CA VAL A 335 -8.45 14.46 -18.68
C VAL A 335 -9.01 14.05 -20.03
N TYR A 336 -9.82 13.00 -20.06
CA TYR A 336 -10.15 12.35 -21.34
C TYR A 336 -11.52 11.69 -21.41
N ASN A 337 -11.99 11.38 -22.63
CA ASN A 337 -13.27 10.70 -22.88
C ASN A 337 -14.48 11.41 -22.22
N ASN A 338 -14.45 12.74 -22.10
CA ASN A 338 -15.60 13.51 -21.63
C ASN A 338 -16.45 13.97 -22.81
N SER A 339 -17.77 13.79 -22.73
CA SER A 339 -18.66 14.02 -23.87
C SER A 339 -18.81 15.50 -24.26
N TYR A 340 -18.38 16.42 -23.40
CA TYR A 340 -18.32 17.85 -23.66
C TYR A 340 -16.87 18.35 -23.50
N SER A 341 -16.59 19.27 -22.57
CA SER A 341 -15.24 19.79 -22.38
C SER A 341 -14.40 18.92 -21.44
N GLY A 342 -13.13 18.70 -21.79
CA GLY A 342 -12.15 18.14 -20.85
C GLY A 342 -11.94 19.10 -19.68
N ILE A 343 -11.49 20.32 -19.98
CA ILE A 343 -11.34 21.40 -18.99
C ILE A 343 -12.09 22.65 -19.46
N PHE A 344 -13.02 23.15 -18.64
CA PHE A 344 -13.81 24.35 -18.91
C PHE A 344 -13.50 25.46 -17.89
N LEU A 345 -13.21 26.66 -18.37
CA LEU A 345 -12.98 27.87 -17.57
C LEU A 345 -14.04 28.92 -17.93
N GLY A 346 -14.95 29.20 -17.00
CA GLY A 346 -15.98 30.24 -17.12
C GLY A 346 -15.69 31.41 -16.20
N SER A 347 -15.55 32.62 -16.75
CA SER A 347 -15.26 33.84 -15.97
C SER A 347 -14.11 33.67 -14.97
N SER A 348 -13.07 32.91 -15.35
CA SER A 348 -12.01 32.44 -14.46
C SER A 348 -10.66 32.90 -14.95
N SER A 349 -9.88 33.53 -14.07
CA SER A 349 -8.60 34.13 -14.45
C SER A 349 -7.47 33.63 -13.57
N ASN A 350 -6.24 33.71 -14.07
CA ASN A 350 -5.03 33.31 -13.32
C ASN A 350 -4.99 31.82 -12.93
N ASN A 351 -5.53 30.94 -13.77
CA ASN A 351 -5.37 29.50 -13.62
C ASN A 351 -4.08 29.02 -14.29
N ASN A 352 -3.46 27.99 -13.72
CA ASN A 352 -2.27 27.36 -14.26
C ASN A 352 -2.57 25.88 -14.57
N ILE A 353 -2.54 25.51 -15.84
CA ILE A 353 -2.79 24.15 -16.33
C ILE A 353 -1.52 23.68 -17.02
N THR A 354 -0.75 22.81 -16.37
CA THR A 354 0.57 22.40 -16.87
C THR A 354 0.73 20.89 -16.91
N ASP A 355 1.47 20.39 -17.89
CA ASP A 355 1.85 18.97 -18.00
C ASP A 355 0.64 18.02 -18.04
N CYS A 356 -0.52 18.51 -18.49
CA CYS A 356 -1.75 17.73 -18.52
C CYS A 356 -1.99 17.09 -19.89
N ALA A 357 -2.38 15.82 -19.90
CA ALA A 357 -2.82 15.11 -21.10
C ALA A 357 -4.34 15.26 -21.27
N VAL A 358 -4.78 16.15 -22.16
CA VAL A 358 -6.21 16.42 -22.41
C VAL A 358 -6.60 15.97 -23.82
N TYR A 359 -7.32 14.86 -23.94
CA TYR A 359 -7.58 14.19 -25.23
C TYR A 359 -8.95 13.48 -25.27
N ASP A 360 -9.46 13.17 -26.46
CA ASP A 360 -10.75 12.48 -26.66
C ASP A 360 -11.95 13.13 -25.94
N ASN A 361 -11.95 14.46 -25.85
CA ASN A 361 -13.08 15.26 -25.39
C ASN A 361 -13.69 16.04 -26.58
N SER A 362 -14.95 16.46 -26.51
CA SER A 362 -15.54 17.31 -27.56
C SER A 362 -14.78 18.62 -27.70
N ASP A 363 -14.54 19.28 -26.56
CA ASP A 363 -13.57 20.37 -26.45
C ASP A 363 -12.45 19.93 -25.53
N GLY A 364 -11.19 20.08 -25.94
CA GLY A 364 -10.06 19.78 -25.04
C GLY A 364 -10.06 20.72 -23.84
N ILE A 365 -9.75 21.99 -24.09
CA ILE A 365 -9.78 23.07 -23.10
C ILE A 365 -10.59 24.25 -23.67
N LEU A 366 -11.65 24.65 -22.99
CA LEU A 366 -12.55 25.75 -23.39
C LEU A 366 -12.50 26.90 -22.37
N LEU A 367 -12.25 28.12 -22.83
CA LEU A 367 -12.20 29.33 -22.02
C LEU A 367 -13.31 30.29 -22.47
N GLU A 368 -14.18 30.68 -21.54
CA GLU A 368 -15.24 31.66 -21.73
C GLU A 368 -15.09 32.82 -20.73
N SER A 369 -15.04 34.05 -21.23
CA SER A 369 -14.91 35.27 -20.41
C SER A 369 -13.74 35.21 -19.40
N SER A 370 -12.68 34.50 -19.76
CA SER A 370 -11.57 34.10 -18.89
C SER A 370 -10.26 34.73 -19.35
N SER A 371 -9.39 35.16 -18.43
CA SER A 371 -8.19 35.94 -18.77
C SER A 371 -6.95 35.50 -17.98
N ASN A 372 -5.74 35.79 -18.49
CA ASN A 372 -4.48 35.53 -17.79
C ASN A 372 -4.28 34.08 -17.31
N ASN A 373 -4.78 33.10 -18.06
CA ASN A 373 -4.57 31.68 -17.74
C ASN A 373 -3.31 31.17 -18.44
N ASN A 374 -2.48 30.40 -17.73
CA ASN A 374 -1.30 29.73 -18.28
C ASN A 374 -1.66 28.27 -18.61
N ILE A 375 -1.41 27.85 -19.85
CA ILE A 375 -1.71 26.51 -20.35
C ILE A 375 -0.48 26.03 -21.11
N THR A 376 0.27 25.05 -20.56
CA THR A 376 1.57 24.61 -21.10
C THR A 376 1.79 23.12 -21.05
#